data_AF-A0A0E3NU60-F1
#
_entry.id   AF-A0A0E3NU60-F1
#
_cell.length_a   1.000
_cell.length_b   1.000
_cell.length_c   1.000
_cell.angle_alpha   90.00
_cell.angle_beta   90.00
_cell.angle_gamma   90.00
#
_symmetry.space_group_name_H-M   'P 1'
#
loop_
_entity.id
_entity.type
_entity.pdbx_description
1 polymer ?
#
loop_
_entity_poly.entity_id
_entity_poly.type
_entity_poly.pdbx_seq_one_letter_code
_entity_poly.pdbx_strand_id
1 'polypeptide(L)'
;MPEGSTLGDALKVSNAPYRAGTAIGILKMTAERKSEVITEYAINTTKGEFRIELEDSDSPSGKLWAENFKEYEGKNVHWAGPEALAFGPFEAELKPERGLRGFEAFDVVFGAGGFDPGNTHLIISRKRHAAEYGTPEEGVFAKVIGGKNLLNRLSKDDSILNIEPIIEWEQLAEKTCTGDLSTSIEDGASIFTYFEIELSRNAPVGAEHFYALSREGVLKVDYVASSFISDNSLREEIAPYENFEPRTEGAVSVRTVGYGTGKVYISREDRPSSLVHSVVGHVTKGLELVKLAEKGQELAVESLPPQLVLLGHSFEEVEPVLSSIGVELVKEGYTEEDAVIVRQEPATTLEILGDAKVTAFAVPGSKLVKVELYPEKAPKSVDFFRHSLELKTKTVGQLLVSMVYENTYLFRAEKVEAIKYKEILPENSPRDKVLAGEFGITNQSAKRMGNIGVKLVDDDLFGPTGEKFSSTNIIGRVIDPEKLKGIKEGDIIYVSEAIRK
;
A
#
# COMPACT_ATOMS: atom_id res chain seq x y z
N MET A 1 7.56 24.86 -13.58
CA MET A 1 6.33 25.63 -13.23
C MET A 1 6.68 27.11 -13.20
N PRO A 2 5.74 28.05 -13.45
CA PRO A 2 6.00 29.48 -13.26
C PRO A 2 6.42 29.80 -11.81
N GLU A 3 7.21 30.85 -11.62
CA GLU A 3 7.60 31.33 -10.29
C GLU A 3 6.35 31.72 -9.47
N GLY A 4 6.31 31.33 -8.19
CA GLY A 4 5.15 31.55 -7.31
C GLY A 4 4.01 30.54 -7.47
N SER A 5 4.22 29.45 -8.23
CA SER A 5 3.23 28.36 -8.32
C SER A 5 3.02 27.67 -6.98
N THR A 6 1.77 27.26 -6.73
CA THR A 6 1.38 26.52 -5.53
C THR A 6 1.32 25.02 -5.79
N LEU A 7 1.25 24.23 -4.71
CA LEU A 7 1.01 22.80 -4.76
C LEU A 7 -0.26 22.45 -5.54
N GLY A 8 -1.34 23.21 -5.34
CA GLY A 8 -2.57 23.08 -6.11
C GLY A 8 -2.38 23.32 -7.62
N ASP A 9 -1.48 24.20 -8.02
CA ASP A 9 -1.17 24.44 -9.44
C ASP A 9 -0.36 23.28 -10.03
N ALA A 10 0.62 22.77 -9.29
CA ALA A 10 1.43 21.64 -9.74
C ALA A 10 0.59 20.38 -9.94
N LEU A 11 -0.36 20.10 -9.05
CA LEU A 11 -1.29 18.97 -9.20
C LEU A 11 -2.15 19.08 -10.46
N LYS A 12 -2.66 20.28 -10.78
CA LYS A 12 -3.48 20.51 -11.98
C LYS A 12 -2.69 20.31 -13.27
N VAL A 13 -1.41 20.70 -13.27
CA VAL A 13 -0.54 20.58 -14.46
C VAL A 13 -0.03 19.14 -14.63
N SER A 14 0.33 18.46 -13.55
CA SER A 14 0.88 17.10 -13.61
C SER A 14 -0.17 16.04 -13.88
N ASN A 15 -1.44 16.29 -13.54
CA ASN A 15 -2.51 15.29 -13.51
C ASN A 15 -2.13 14.06 -12.67
N ALA A 16 -1.25 14.24 -11.67
CA ALA A 16 -0.86 13.19 -10.76
C ALA A 16 -2.07 12.76 -9.89
N PRO A 17 -2.22 11.47 -9.57
CA PRO A 17 -3.23 11.00 -8.63
C PRO A 17 -3.14 11.77 -7.31
N TYR A 18 -4.25 12.35 -6.88
CA TYR A 18 -4.36 13.04 -5.61
C TYR A 18 -5.76 12.83 -5.03
N ARG A 19 -5.82 12.48 -3.75
CA ARG A 19 -7.06 12.33 -3.02
C ARG A 19 -7.24 13.51 -2.08
N ALA A 20 -8.38 14.19 -2.16
CA ALA A 20 -8.62 15.38 -1.36
C ALA A 20 -8.48 15.08 0.14
N GLY A 21 -7.64 15.87 0.83
CA GLY A 21 -7.40 15.74 2.27
C GLY A 21 -6.21 14.85 2.64
N THR A 22 -5.60 14.14 1.68
CA THR A 22 -4.38 13.37 1.96
C THR A 22 -3.14 14.26 1.98
N ALA A 23 -2.17 13.88 2.79
CA ALA A 23 -0.89 14.57 2.87
C ALA A 23 -0.06 14.37 1.59
N ILE A 24 0.73 15.38 1.27
CA ILE A 24 1.62 15.44 0.14
C ILE A 24 3.04 15.67 0.66
N GLY A 25 3.95 14.79 0.24
CA GLY A 25 5.37 14.89 0.54
C GLY A 25 6.03 15.88 -0.42
N ILE A 26 6.78 16.83 0.12
CA ILE A 26 7.59 17.78 -0.64
C ILE A 26 9.03 17.57 -0.23
N LEU A 27 9.86 17.28 -1.22
CA LEU A 27 11.29 17.17 -1.05
C LEU A 27 11.98 18.28 -1.84
N LYS A 28 12.64 19.19 -1.15
CA LYS A 28 13.39 20.26 -1.79
C LYS A 28 14.85 19.82 -2.00
N MET A 29 15.29 19.87 -3.24
CA MET A 29 16.71 19.75 -3.60
C MET A 29 17.09 20.99 -4.41
N THR A 30 17.87 21.89 -3.83
CA THR A 30 18.52 22.97 -4.58
C THR A 30 19.55 22.38 -5.56
N ALA A 31 19.67 22.95 -6.76
CA ALA A 31 20.60 22.49 -7.80
C ALA A 31 22.06 22.43 -7.30
N GLU A 32 22.48 23.40 -6.48
CA GLU A 32 23.81 23.46 -5.86
C GLU A 32 24.08 22.28 -4.91
N ARG A 33 23.05 21.75 -4.21
CA ARG A 33 23.18 20.59 -3.33
C ARG A 33 22.98 19.25 -4.03
N LYS A 34 22.47 19.22 -5.26
CA LYS A 34 22.35 17.98 -6.05
C LYS A 34 23.72 17.41 -6.41
N SER A 35 24.68 18.26 -6.77
CA SER A 35 26.04 17.83 -7.10
C SER A 35 26.89 17.49 -5.89
N GLU A 36 26.66 18.13 -4.73
CA GLU A 36 27.44 17.92 -3.50
C GLU A 36 27.09 16.62 -2.76
N VAL A 37 25.89 16.06 -2.98
CA VAL A 37 25.35 14.94 -2.18
C VAL A 37 25.33 13.61 -2.94
N ILE A 38 25.34 13.62 -4.27
CA ILE A 38 25.20 12.41 -5.09
C ILE A 38 26.57 11.84 -5.42
N THR A 39 27.02 10.89 -4.60
CA THR A 39 28.24 10.10 -4.85
C THR A 39 27.92 8.76 -5.52
N GLU A 40 26.72 8.23 -5.36
CA GLU A 40 26.35 6.90 -5.86
C GLU A 40 25.41 6.94 -7.06
N TYR A 41 25.61 6.03 -8.00
CA TYR A 41 24.79 5.88 -9.21
C TYR A 41 24.52 4.41 -9.50
N ALA A 42 23.25 4.06 -9.74
CA ALA A 42 22.83 2.78 -10.29
C ALA A 42 22.88 2.84 -11.81
N ILE A 43 23.58 1.89 -12.43
CA ILE A 43 23.69 1.75 -13.88
C ILE A 43 22.96 0.47 -14.30
N ASN A 44 21.81 0.64 -14.94
CA ASN A 44 21.02 -0.48 -15.43
C ASN A 44 21.46 -0.87 -16.83
N THR A 45 21.68 -2.16 -17.03
CA THR A 45 22.09 -2.74 -18.31
C THR A 45 21.10 -3.81 -18.76
N THR A 46 21.24 -4.25 -20.01
CA THR A 46 20.53 -5.42 -20.58
C THR A 46 20.69 -6.72 -19.77
N LYS A 47 21.66 -6.79 -18.85
CA LYS A 47 21.93 -7.98 -18.00
C LYS A 47 21.67 -7.76 -16.51
N GLY A 48 21.25 -6.57 -16.09
CA GLY A 48 20.98 -6.19 -14.70
C GLY A 48 21.66 -4.89 -14.28
N GLU A 49 21.60 -4.61 -12.97
CA GLU A 49 22.13 -3.39 -12.34
C GLU A 49 23.55 -3.62 -11.79
N PHE A 50 24.41 -2.61 -11.92
CA PHE A 50 25.59 -2.44 -11.07
C PHE A 50 25.65 -1.00 -10.55
N ARG A 51 26.36 -0.79 -9.43
CA ARG A 51 26.44 0.52 -8.78
C ARG A 51 27.86 1.05 -8.75
N ILE A 52 28.01 2.33 -9.03
CA ILE A 52 29.28 3.04 -8.87
C ILE A 52 29.19 4.09 -7.78
N GLU A 53 30.31 4.34 -7.13
CA GLU A 53 30.52 5.44 -6.19
C GLU A 53 31.66 6.32 -6.72
N LEU A 54 31.43 7.63 -6.81
CA LEU A 54 32.43 8.62 -7.19
C LEU A 54 33.49 8.74 -6.08
N GLU A 55 34.78 8.68 -6.43
CA GLU A 55 35.84 8.89 -5.44
C GLU A 55 35.93 10.36 -4.99
N ASP A 56 35.73 11.28 -5.94
CA ASP A 56 35.73 12.72 -5.70
C ASP A 56 34.80 13.40 -6.72
N SER A 57 33.64 13.85 -6.26
CA SER A 57 32.64 14.56 -7.07
C SER A 57 33.14 15.92 -7.57
N ASP A 58 34.14 16.51 -6.91
CA ASP A 58 34.71 17.80 -7.27
C ASP A 58 35.84 17.70 -8.31
N SER A 59 36.34 16.49 -8.57
CA SER A 59 37.33 16.24 -9.62
C SER A 59 36.76 16.57 -11.01
N PRO A 60 37.61 16.90 -12.01
CA PRO A 60 37.14 17.19 -13.37
C PRO A 60 36.30 16.05 -13.96
N SER A 61 36.77 14.80 -13.82
CA SER A 61 36.04 13.60 -14.25
C SER A 61 34.77 13.34 -13.42
N GLY A 62 34.77 13.65 -12.11
CA GLY A 62 33.58 13.57 -11.26
C GLY A 62 32.48 14.55 -11.70
N LYS A 63 32.86 15.80 -12.00
CA LYS A 63 31.96 16.83 -12.56
C LYS A 63 31.44 16.45 -13.94
N LEU A 64 32.34 15.97 -14.82
CA LEU A 64 31.99 15.47 -16.14
C LEU A 64 30.96 14.33 -16.06
N TRP A 65 31.09 13.42 -15.08
CA TRP A 65 30.09 12.41 -14.82
C TRP A 65 28.77 13.00 -14.33
N ALA A 66 28.80 13.79 -13.25
CA ALA A 66 27.60 14.33 -12.61
C ALA A 66 26.76 15.20 -13.56
N GLU A 67 27.40 15.94 -14.47
CA GLU A 67 26.72 16.80 -15.43
C GLU A 67 26.14 16.02 -16.62
N ASN A 68 26.79 14.94 -17.06
CA ASN A 68 26.51 14.31 -18.36
C ASN A 68 26.08 12.83 -18.28
N PHE A 69 25.90 12.25 -17.09
CA PHE A 69 25.61 10.81 -16.96
C PHE A 69 24.40 10.34 -17.80
N LYS A 70 23.39 11.20 -17.97
CA LYS A 70 22.22 10.90 -18.82
C LYS A 70 22.56 10.75 -20.30
N GLU A 71 23.59 11.41 -20.78
CA GLU A 71 24.04 11.30 -22.17
C GLU A 71 24.74 9.96 -22.46
N TYR A 72 25.11 9.22 -21.41
CA TYR A 72 25.70 7.90 -21.52
C TYR A 72 24.63 6.78 -21.62
N GLU A 73 23.35 7.11 -21.42
CA GLU A 73 22.25 6.19 -21.65
C GLU A 73 22.18 5.78 -23.13
N GLY A 74 21.86 4.51 -23.38
CA GLY A 74 21.82 3.92 -24.72
C GLY A 74 23.20 3.60 -25.32
N LYS A 75 24.31 3.92 -24.64
CA LYS A 75 25.65 3.56 -25.13
C LYS A 75 25.90 2.06 -24.98
N ASN A 76 26.39 1.46 -26.07
CA ASN A 76 26.74 0.04 -26.12
C ASN A 76 28.14 -0.21 -25.57
N VAL A 77 28.40 -1.46 -25.19
CA VAL A 77 29.76 -1.93 -24.92
C VAL A 77 30.56 -1.96 -26.22
N HIS A 78 31.48 -1.01 -26.38
CA HIS A 78 32.35 -0.93 -27.55
C HIS A 78 33.37 -2.08 -27.59
N TRP A 79 33.97 -2.37 -26.44
CA TRP A 79 34.86 -3.49 -26.26
C TRP A 79 34.75 -4.11 -24.88
N ALA A 80 34.95 -5.42 -24.83
CA ALA A 80 34.96 -6.20 -23.59
C ALA A 80 36.12 -7.20 -23.67
N GLY A 81 37.04 -7.09 -22.71
CA GLY A 81 38.17 -7.98 -22.56
C GLY A 81 38.20 -8.64 -21.18
N PRO A 82 39.19 -9.51 -20.92
CA PRO A 82 39.39 -10.10 -19.60
C PRO A 82 39.80 -9.09 -18.52
N GLU A 83 40.42 -7.97 -18.91
CA GLU A 83 40.97 -6.95 -18.01
C GLU A 83 39.99 -5.83 -17.70
N ALA A 84 39.24 -5.40 -18.71
CA ALA A 84 38.31 -4.30 -18.61
C ALA A 84 37.21 -4.41 -19.67
N LEU A 85 36.17 -3.59 -19.53
CA LEU A 85 35.16 -3.35 -20.55
C LEU A 85 34.98 -1.84 -20.75
N ALA A 86 34.43 -1.43 -21.88
CA ALA A 86 34.23 -0.02 -22.18
C ALA A 86 32.90 0.24 -22.86
N PHE A 87 32.16 1.21 -22.33
CA PHE A 87 30.97 1.76 -22.96
C PHE A 87 31.32 2.99 -23.79
N GLY A 88 30.70 3.13 -24.96
CA GLY A 88 30.91 4.28 -25.85
C GLY A 88 30.95 3.91 -27.33
N PRO A 89 31.53 4.78 -28.19
CA PRO A 89 32.14 6.06 -27.82
C PRO A 89 31.12 7.18 -27.52
N PHE A 90 31.60 8.23 -26.87
CA PHE A 90 30.94 9.52 -26.73
C PHE A 90 31.96 10.66 -26.79
N GLU A 91 31.47 11.87 -27.05
CA GLU A 91 32.27 13.09 -27.03
C GLU A 91 32.32 13.63 -25.61
N ALA A 92 33.51 13.97 -25.12
CA ALA A 92 33.69 14.55 -23.79
C ALA A 92 34.87 15.52 -23.81
N GLU A 93 34.76 16.62 -23.06
CA GLU A 93 35.86 17.55 -22.85
C GLU A 93 36.85 16.99 -21.82
N LEU A 94 37.65 15.99 -22.22
CA LEU A 94 38.76 15.48 -21.41
C LEU A 94 40.12 15.83 -22.01
N LYS A 95 41.13 15.84 -21.14
CA LYS A 95 42.53 16.04 -21.53
C LYS A 95 43.31 14.73 -21.35
N PRO A 96 43.42 13.90 -22.40
CA PRO A 96 44.01 12.57 -22.25
C PRO A 96 45.53 12.63 -22.09
N GLU A 97 46.07 11.84 -21.18
CA GLU A 97 47.51 11.71 -20.99
C GLU A 97 48.07 10.45 -21.63
N ARG A 98 49.35 10.52 -22.02
CA ARG A 98 50.12 9.36 -22.47
C ARG A 98 50.88 8.76 -21.29
N GLY A 99 50.93 7.44 -21.24
CA GLY A 99 51.65 6.69 -20.22
C GLY A 99 50.91 5.45 -19.76
N LEU A 100 51.68 4.43 -19.40
CA LEU A 100 51.16 3.23 -18.77
C LEU A 100 50.69 3.55 -17.35
N ARG A 101 49.43 3.25 -17.03
CA ARG A 101 48.86 3.40 -15.68
C ARG A 101 48.39 2.06 -15.14
N GLY A 102 48.48 1.90 -13.82
CA GLY A 102 47.95 0.75 -13.11
C GLY A 102 46.51 0.99 -12.69
N PHE A 103 45.66 -0.03 -12.85
CA PHE A 103 44.26 -0.03 -12.43
C PHE A 103 44.02 -1.20 -11.50
N GLU A 104 43.28 -0.97 -10.42
CA GLU A 104 42.78 -2.01 -9.54
C GLU A 104 41.48 -2.62 -10.10
N ALA A 105 41.06 -3.75 -9.52
CA ALA A 105 39.79 -4.34 -9.90
C ALA A 105 38.65 -3.39 -9.51
N PHE A 106 37.70 -3.19 -10.42
CA PHE A 106 36.49 -2.38 -10.26
C PHE A 106 36.68 -0.86 -10.30
N ASP A 107 37.85 -0.38 -10.71
CA ASP A 107 38.07 1.02 -11.01
C ASP A 107 37.29 1.45 -12.26
N VAL A 108 36.78 2.68 -12.25
CA VAL A 108 36.05 3.31 -13.35
C VAL A 108 36.79 4.57 -13.78
N VAL A 109 37.06 4.67 -15.07
CA VAL A 109 37.86 5.77 -15.67
C VAL A 109 37.21 6.24 -16.97
N PHE A 110 37.41 7.52 -17.30
CA PHE A 110 37.25 7.97 -18.69
C PHE A 110 38.54 7.73 -19.46
N GLY A 111 38.43 7.21 -20.68
CA GLY A 111 39.58 7.01 -21.56
C GLY A 111 39.29 7.44 -23.00
N ALA A 112 40.19 8.25 -23.58
CA ALA A 112 40.12 8.65 -24.98
C ALA A 112 40.84 7.64 -25.88
N GLY A 113 40.08 6.86 -26.65
CA GLY A 113 40.62 5.90 -27.60
C GLY A 113 41.43 6.61 -28.69
N GLY A 114 42.72 6.30 -28.81
CA GLY A 114 43.61 6.98 -29.75
C GLY A 114 43.99 8.41 -29.34
N PHE A 115 43.73 8.80 -28.09
CA PHE A 115 43.96 10.16 -27.55
C PHE A 115 43.11 11.24 -28.22
N ASP A 116 41.95 10.84 -28.76
CA ASP A 116 40.94 11.72 -29.35
C ASP A 116 39.76 11.92 -28.36
N PRO A 117 39.52 13.13 -27.84
CA PRO A 117 38.38 13.43 -26.97
C PRO A 117 37.01 13.15 -27.61
N GLY A 118 36.92 13.11 -28.95
CA GLY A 118 35.71 12.67 -29.67
C GLY A 118 35.47 11.16 -29.62
N ASN A 119 36.43 10.38 -29.10
CA ASN A 119 36.40 8.93 -29.01
C ASN A 119 36.54 8.45 -27.55
N THR A 120 35.78 9.08 -26.65
CA THR A 120 35.83 8.81 -25.21
C THR A 120 35.00 7.60 -24.86
N HIS A 121 35.50 6.83 -23.89
CA HIS A 121 34.81 5.68 -23.35
C HIS A 121 34.77 5.72 -21.83
N LEU A 122 33.70 5.19 -21.27
CA LEU A 122 33.62 4.83 -19.85
C LEU A 122 34.19 3.43 -19.69
N ILE A 123 35.38 3.32 -19.10
CA ILE A 123 36.12 2.06 -18.98
C ILE A 123 36.01 1.56 -17.54
N ILE A 124 35.64 0.29 -17.39
CA ILE A 124 35.49 -0.38 -16.10
C ILE A 124 36.48 -1.54 -16.03
N SER A 125 37.38 -1.48 -15.06
CA SER A 125 38.37 -2.52 -14.78
C SER A 125 37.70 -3.74 -14.15
N ARG A 126 37.88 -4.93 -14.72
CA ARG A 126 37.37 -6.20 -14.19
C ARG A 126 38.34 -6.84 -13.20
N LYS A 127 39.63 -6.60 -13.38
CA LYS A 127 40.72 -7.10 -12.53
C LYS A 127 41.89 -6.15 -12.55
N ARG A 128 42.82 -6.31 -11.62
CA ARG A 128 44.06 -5.55 -11.59
C ARG A 128 44.87 -5.75 -12.87
N HIS A 129 45.27 -4.66 -13.51
CA HIS A 129 46.09 -4.68 -14.73
C HIS A 129 46.79 -3.33 -14.93
N ALA A 130 47.62 -3.22 -15.97
CA ALA A 130 48.22 -1.95 -16.38
C ALA A 130 48.02 -1.74 -17.88
N ALA A 131 47.53 -0.57 -18.25
CA ALA A 131 47.20 -0.23 -19.63
C ALA A 131 47.34 1.27 -19.89
N GLU A 132 47.33 1.65 -21.16
CA GLU A 132 47.30 3.04 -21.61
C GLU A 132 45.94 3.30 -22.27
N TYR A 133 44.99 3.83 -21.50
CA TYR A 133 43.64 4.12 -21.97
C TYR A 133 43.42 5.58 -22.39
N GLY A 134 44.47 6.41 -22.36
CA GLY A 134 44.32 7.85 -22.56
C GLY A 134 43.48 8.50 -21.47
N THR A 135 43.66 8.06 -20.22
CA THR A 135 42.96 8.63 -19.06
C THR A 135 43.51 10.02 -18.74
N PRO A 136 42.69 10.93 -18.18
CA PRO A 136 43.16 12.20 -17.61
C PRO A 136 44.19 12.03 -16.47
N GLU A 137 44.80 13.14 -16.04
CA GLU A 137 45.83 13.16 -14.99
C GLU A 137 45.32 12.54 -13.68
N GLU A 138 44.08 12.85 -13.30
CA GLU A 138 43.42 12.36 -12.10
C GLU A 138 43.15 10.85 -12.12
N GLY A 139 43.08 10.23 -13.30
CA GLY A 139 42.92 8.79 -13.45
C GLY A 139 41.52 8.27 -13.09
N VAL A 140 41.43 7.52 -11.99
CA VAL A 140 40.20 6.86 -11.52
C VAL A 140 39.30 7.91 -10.89
N PHE A 141 38.03 7.96 -11.32
CA PHE A 141 37.06 8.91 -10.77
C PHE A 141 35.94 8.22 -9.99
N ALA A 142 35.76 6.91 -10.17
CA ALA A 142 34.73 6.14 -9.48
C ALA A 142 35.12 4.67 -9.32
N LYS A 143 34.39 3.95 -8.47
CA LYS A 143 34.54 2.51 -8.24
C LYS A 143 33.20 1.79 -8.30
N VAL A 144 33.20 0.57 -8.81
CA VAL A 144 32.02 -0.30 -8.73
C VAL A 144 31.87 -0.84 -7.31
N ILE A 145 30.82 -0.43 -6.61
CA ILE A 145 30.51 -0.84 -5.24
C ILE A 145 29.49 -1.98 -5.17
N GLY A 146 28.61 -2.10 -6.16
CA GLY A 146 27.54 -3.10 -6.25
C GLY A 146 27.48 -3.79 -7.61
N GLY A 147 26.95 -5.02 -7.68
CA GLY A 147 26.76 -5.72 -8.96
C GLY A 147 28.06 -6.23 -9.63
N LYS A 148 29.18 -6.32 -8.93
CA LYS A 148 30.50 -6.72 -9.46
C LYS A 148 30.49 -7.98 -10.35
N ASN A 149 29.70 -8.99 -9.99
CA ASN A 149 29.58 -10.24 -10.75
C ASN A 149 28.93 -10.04 -12.13
N LEU A 150 28.11 -9.00 -12.29
CA LEU A 150 27.46 -8.64 -13.56
C LEU A 150 28.50 -8.27 -14.61
N LEU A 151 29.55 -7.56 -14.22
CA LEU A 151 30.57 -7.02 -15.14
C LEU A 151 31.19 -8.11 -16.01
N ASN A 152 31.37 -9.32 -15.47
CA ASN A 152 31.95 -10.47 -16.19
C ASN A 152 30.99 -11.09 -17.22
N ARG A 153 29.69 -10.80 -17.14
CA ARG A 153 28.66 -11.31 -18.05
C ARG A 153 28.34 -10.35 -19.20
N LEU A 154 28.78 -9.09 -19.09
CA LEU A 154 28.59 -8.09 -20.14
C LEU A 154 29.48 -8.38 -21.35
N SER A 155 28.88 -8.22 -22.52
CA SER A 155 29.44 -8.47 -23.84
C SER A 155 29.17 -7.27 -24.77
N LYS A 156 29.66 -7.33 -26.01
CA LYS A 156 29.46 -6.24 -27.00
C LYS A 156 28.00 -6.00 -27.39
N ASP A 157 27.11 -6.96 -27.12
CA ASP A 157 25.69 -6.87 -27.43
C ASP A 157 24.89 -6.16 -26.31
N ASP A 158 25.57 -5.77 -25.23
CA ASP A 158 24.95 -5.15 -24.06
C ASP A 158 25.11 -3.63 -24.07
N SER A 159 24.17 -2.95 -23.43
CA SER A 159 24.11 -1.48 -23.39
C SER A 159 23.66 -0.96 -22.02
N ILE A 160 23.91 0.33 -21.80
CA ILE A 160 23.32 1.07 -20.68
C ILE A 160 21.88 1.40 -21.05
N LEU A 161 20.93 0.93 -20.25
CA LEU A 161 19.50 1.20 -20.43
C LEU A 161 19.11 2.54 -19.81
N ASN A 162 19.51 2.76 -18.55
CA ASN A 162 19.37 4.03 -17.85
C ASN A 162 20.46 4.16 -16.77
N ILE A 163 20.62 5.37 -16.25
CA ILE A 163 21.49 5.65 -15.09
C ILE A 163 20.70 6.48 -14.08
N GLU A 164 20.63 6.00 -12.84
CA GLU A 164 19.86 6.61 -11.78
C GLU A 164 20.78 7.06 -10.63
N PRO A 165 20.81 8.36 -10.29
CA PRO A 165 21.53 8.81 -9.10
C PRO A 165 20.86 8.26 -7.84
N ILE A 166 21.66 7.71 -6.93
CA ILE A 166 21.20 7.22 -5.63
C ILE A 166 21.35 8.37 -4.64
N ILE A 167 20.22 8.83 -4.10
CA ILE A 167 20.19 9.91 -3.11
C ILE A 167 20.01 9.29 -1.73
N GLU A 168 21.02 9.42 -0.87
CA GLU A 168 20.88 9.04 0.53
C GLU A 168 19.89 9.98 1.22
N TRP A 169 18.86 9.38 1.81
CA TRP A 169 17.75 10.08 2.45
C TRP A 169 18.17 11.05 3.54
N GLU A 170 19.27 10.77 4.25
CA GLU A 170 19.73 11.51 5.42
C GLU A 170 20.37 12.85 5.06
N GLN A 171 20.81 13.03 3.82
CA GLN A 171 21.54 14.21 3.35
C GLN A 171 20.63 15.27 2.70
N LEU A 172 19.32 15.00 2.62
CA LEU A 172 18.33 15.88 2.00
C LEU A 172 17.98 17.10 2.89
N ALA A 173 18.12 18.29 2.30
CA ALA A 173 18.12 19.60 2.94
C ALA A 173 16.83 20.00 3.68
N GLU A 174 15.68 19.91 3.01
CA GLU A 174 14.38 20.32 3.55
C GLU A 174 13.29 19.33 3.12
N LYS A 175 12.56 18.84 4.12
CA LYS A 175 11.52 17.84 4.01
C LYS A 175 10.24 18.40 4.61
N THR A 176 9.14 18.28 3.89
CA THR A 176 7.84 18.73 4.40
C THR A 176 6.76 17.76 3.98
N CYS A 177 5.80 17.49 4.86
CA CYS A 177 4.61 16.73 4.55
C CYS A 177 3.39 17.58 4.92
N THR A 178 2.55 17.92 3.95
CA THR A 178 1.45 18.88 4.15
C THR A 178 0.21 18.50 3.36
N GLY A 179 -0.98 18.82 3.90
CA GLY A 179 -2.24 18.79 3.16
C GLY A 179 -2.64 20.15 2.57
N ASP A 180 -1.85 21.19 2.80
CA ASP A 180 -2.15 22.56 2.37
C ASP A 180 -1.74 22.78 0.91
N LEU A 181 -2.74 22.83 0.04
CA LEU A 181 -2.56 23.07 -1.40
C LEU A 181 -2.08 24.50 -1.74
N SER A 182 -2.13 25.43 -0.78
CA SER A 182 -1.62 26.80 -0.97
C SER A 182 -0.11 26.90 -0.76
N THR A 183 0.56 25.82 -0.34
CA THR A 183 2.01 25.76 -0.15
C THR A 183 2.73 26.13 -1.44
N SER A 184 3.63 27.12 -1.37
CA SER A 184 4.47 27.53 -2.51
C SER A 184 5.46 26.43 -2.86
N ILE A 185 5.65 26.20 -4.16
CA ILE A 185 6.65 25.27 -4.68
C ILE A 185 7.85 26.04 -5.19
N GLU A 186 9.04 25.62 -4.74
CA GLU A 186 10.32 26.08 -5.25
C GLU A 186 10.79 25.24 -6.44
N ASP A 187 11.62 25.82 -7.29
CA ASP A 187 12.16 25.10 -8.44
C ASP A 187 13.02 23.90 -8.00
N GLY A 188 12.92 22.80 -8.74
CA GLY A 188 13.61 21.55 -8.42
C GLY A 188 13.01 20.70 -7.28
N ALA A 189 11.91 21.14 -6.65
CA ALA A 189 11.21 20.33 -5.65
C ALA A 189 10.52 19.10 -6.25
N SER A 190 10.65 17.96 -5.58
CA SER A 190 9.92 16.72 -5.89
C SER A 190 8.67 16.60 -5.02
N ILE A 191 7.56 16.17 -5.63
CA ILE A 191 6.24 16.13 -5.01
C ILE A 191 5.70 14.70 -5.05
N PHE A 192 5.30 14.18 -3.91
CA PHE A 192 4.81 12.81 -3.73
C PHE A 192 3.38 12.85 -3.20
N THR A 193 2.42 12.42 -4.01
CA THR A 193 0.98 12.60 -3.74
C THR A 193 0.27 11.32 -3.34
N TYR A 194 0.86 10.16 -3.66
CA TYR A 194 0.37 8.84 -3.29
C TYR A 194 1.55 7.87 -3.23
N PHE A 195 1.31 6.68 -2.68
CA PHE A 195 2.23 5.55 -2.78
C PHE A 195 1.49 4.29 -3.26
N GLU A 196 2.24 3.40 -3.90
CA GLU A 196 1.72 2.17 -4.49
C GLU A 196 2.27 0.98 -3.70
N ILE A 197 1.43 0.00 -3.40
CA ILE A 197 1.83 -1.26 -2.76
C ILE A 197 1.53 -2.41 -3.70
N GLU A 198 2.53 -3.25 -3.94
CA GLU A 198 2.32 -4.59 -4.50
C GLU A 198 2.07 -5.59 -3.37
N LEU A 199 0.91 -6.26 -3.43
CA LEU A 199 0.49 -7.24 -2.42
C LEU A 199 1.02 -8.64 -2.74
N SER A 200 1.49 -9.32 -1.70
CA SER A 200 2.16 -10.61 -1.83
C SER A 200 1.16 -11.76 -1.96
N ARG A 201 1.29 -12.54 -3.04
CA ARG A 201 0.52 -13.78 -3.23
C ARG A 201 0.79 -14.85 -2.17
N ASN A 202 1.87 -14.72 -1.41
CA ASN A 202 2.19 -15.61 -0.30
C ASN A 202 1.41 -15.26 0.99
N ALA A 203 0.66 -14.15 1.00
CA ALA A 203 -0.17 -13.72 2.13
C ALA A 203 -1.56 -13.26 1.65
N PRO A 204 -2.36 -14.14 1.02
CA PRO A 204 -3.65 -13.76 0.43
C PRO A 204 -4.65 -13.22 1.45
N VAL A 205 -4.71 -13.78 2.66
CA VAL A 205 -5.63 -13.30 3.71
C VAL A 205 -5.10 -11.99 4.33
N GLY A 206 -3.79 -11.87 4.51
CA GLY A 206 -3.13 -10.64 4.93
C GLY A 206 -3.31 -9.50 3.92
N ALA A 207 -3.38 -9.80 2.63
CA ALA A 207 -3.72 -8.84 1.58
C ALA A 207 -5.16 -8.33 1.72
N GLU A 208 -6.14 -9.21 1.96
CA GLU A 208 -7.53 -8.79 2.28
C GLU A 208 -7.61 -7.91 3.53
N HIS A 209 -6.78 -8.18 4.53
CA HIS A 209 -6.65 -7.31 5.70
C HIS A 209 -6.14 -5.91 5.32
N PHE A 210 -5.14 -5.82 4.43
CA PHE A 210 -4.64 -4.55 3.93
C PHE A 210 -5.68 -3.81 3.06
N TYR A 211 -6.36 -4.50 2.15
CA TYR A 211 -7.42 -3.90 1.34
C TYR A 211 -8.57 -3.37 2.21
N ALA A 212 -8.94 -4.11 3.26
CA ALA A 212 -9.96 -3.65 4.19
C ALA A 212 -9.55 -2.38 4.95
N LEU A 213 -8.27 -2.28 5.33
CA LEU A 213 -7.71 -1.12 6.00
C LEU A 213 -7.64 0.10 5.08
N SER A 214 -7.26 -0.12 3.82
CA SER A 214 -7.06 0.92 2.79
C SER A 214 -8.24 1.10 1.84
N ARG A 215 -9.43 0.57 2.19
CA ARG A 215 -10.63 0.54 1.33
C ARG A 215 -11.04 1.92 0.82
N GLU A 216 -10.83 2.94 1.63
CA GLU A 216 -11.09 4.33 1.28
C GLU A 216 -9.92 4.97 0.50
N GLY A 217 -9.03 4.19 -0.12
CA GLY A 217 -7.87 4.68 -0.87
C GLY A 217 -6.89 5.50 -0.03
N VAL A 218 -6.93 5.34 1.30
CA VAL A 218 -6.07 6.05 2.24
C VAL A 218 -5.48 5.10 3.29
N LEU A 219 -4.30 5.44 3.79
CA LEU A 219 -3.70 4.86 4.98
C LEU A 219 -3.59 5.94 6.08
N LYS A 220 -4.06 5.63 7.29
CA LYS A 220 -4.04 6.54 8.44
C LYS A 220 -2.77 6.35 9.25
N VAL A 221 -2.03 7.44 9.45
CA VAL A 221 -0.73 7.39 10.15
C VAL A 221 -0.97 7.60 11.65
N ASP A 222 -1.30 6.53 12.37
CA ASP A 222 -1.57 6.61 13.82
C ASP A 222 -0.29 6.72 14.66
N TYR A 223 0.83 6.20 14.14
CA TYR A 223 2.10 6.20 14.85
C TYR A 223 3.27 6.24 13.86
N VAL A 224 4.30 6.99 14.26
CA VAL A 224 5.55 7.16 13.50
C VAL A 224 6.71 6.83 14.43
N ALA A 225 7.56 5.92 13.97
CA ALA A 225 8.88 5.64 14.53
C ALA A 225 9.94 5.94 13.47
N SER A 226 11.23 5.92 13.86
CA SER A 226 12.33 6.02 12.89
C SER A 226 12.24 4.91 11.83
N SER A 227 11.90 3.69 12.26
CA SER A 227 11.94 2.49 11.42
C SER A 227 10.63 2.08 10.78
N PHE A 228 9.49 2.69 11.14
CA PHE A 228 8.20 2.35 10.54
C PHE A 228 7.14 3.42 10.80
N ILE A 229 6.06 3.39 10.02
CA ILE A 229 4.76 3.97 10.36
C ILE A 229 3.73 2.85 10.57
N SER A 230 2.63 3.13 11.26
CA SER A 230 1.56 2.15 11.43
C SER A 230 0.15 2.74 11.42
N ASP A 231 -0.78 1.98 10.86
CA ASP A 231 -2.23 2.19 10.91
C ASP A 231 -2.86 1.16 11.87
N ASN A 232 -3.68 1.65 12.80
CA ASN A 232 -4.33 0.86 13.85
C ASN A 232 -5.82 0.65 13.61
N SER A 233 -6.37 1.02 12.46
CA SER A 233 -7.81 0.97 12.15
C SER A 233 -8.40 -0.44 12.28
N LEU A 234 -7.60 -1.47 11.99
CA LEU A 234 -7.95 -2.88 12.14
C LEU A 234 -7.30 -3.55 13.35
N ARG A 235 -6.89 -2.77 14.35
CA ARG A 235 -6.41 -3.34 15.62
C ARG A 235 -7.51 -4.26 16.20
N GLU A 236 -7.07 -5.40 16.73
CA GLU A 236 -7.89 -6.51 17.25
C GLU A 236 -8.56 -7.40 16.18
N GLU A 237 -8.47 -7.04 14.90
CA GLU A 237 -8.81 -7.97 13.82
C GLU A 237 -7.65 -8.93 13.58
N ILE A 238 -7.93 -10.23 13.63
CA ILE A 238 -6.90 -11.26 13.52
C ILE A 238 -6.61 -11.51 12.05
N ALA A 239 -5.36 -11.32 11.65
CA ALA A 239 -4.82 -11.79 10.38
C ALA A 239 -3.95 -13.04 10.62
N PRO A 240 -4.00 -14.05 9.75
CA PRO A 240 -3.14 -15.21 9.86
C PRO A 240 -1.67 -14.86 9.61
N TYR A 241 -0.80 -15.73 10.11
CA TYR A 241 0.63 -15.67 9.80
C TYR A 241 0.91 -16.51 8.56
N GLU A 242 1.16 -15.85 7.43
CA GLU A 242 1.26 -16.50 6.12
C GLU A 242 2.67 -16.40 5.53
N ASN A 243 3.36 -15.29 5.75
CA ASN A 243 4.59 -14.98 5.02
C ASN A 243 5.70 -14.44 5.94
N PHE A 244 6.75 -15.26 6.12
CA PHE A 244 7.93 -14.92 6.91
C PHE A 244 9.03 -14.36 6.02
N GLU A 245 8.97 -13.06 5.77
CA GLU A 245 9.98 -12.32 5.02
C GLU A 245 10.66 -11.27 5.90
N PRO A 246 11.89 -10.86 5.55
CA PRO A 246 12.51 -9.68 6.13
C PRO A 246 11.59 -8.47 5.92
N ARG A 247 11.54 -7.59 6.92
CA ARG A 247 10.79 -6.33 6.84
C ARG A 247 11.73 -5.26 6.34
N THR A 248 12.20 -5.42 5.10
CA THR A 248 13.03 -4.43 4.41
C THR A 248 12.31 -3.09 4.30
N GLU A 249 13.05 -2.04 4.01
CA GLU A 249 12.49 -0.72 3.70
C GLU A 249 11.36 -0.85 2.65
N GLY A 250 10.19 -0.25 2.91
CA GLY A 250 9.00 -0.39 2.07
C GLY A 250 8.15 -1.63 2.35
N ALA A 251 8.60 -2.59 3.17
CA ALA A 251 7.80 -3.77 3.49
C ALA A 251 6.54 -3.41 4.28
N VAL A 252 5.40 -3.93 3.83
CA VAL A 252 4.10 -3.82 4.49
C VAL A 252 3.86 -5.11 5.27
N SER A 253 3.60 -5.00 6.57
CA SER A 253 3.37 -6.16 7.42
C SER A 253 2.19 -5.99 8.36
N VAL A 254 1.47 -7.08 8.61
CA VAL A 254 0.40 -7.15 9.61
C VAL A 254 0.92 -7.87 10.82
N ARG A 255 0.67 -7.32 12.02
CA ARG A 255 0.95 -8.03 13.26
C ARG A 255 -0.14 -9.06 13.53
N THR A 256 0.24 -10.32 13.68
CA THR A 256 -0.69 -11.45 13.73
C THR A 256 -1.06 -11.87 15.14
N VAL A 257 -0.20 -11.57 16.12
CA VAL A 257 -0.41 -11.96 17.52
C VAL A 257 0.11 -10.93 18.54
N GLY A 258 -0.43 -11.02 19.76
CA GLY A 258 -0.04 -10.21 20.91
C GLY A 258 -0.57 -8.78 20.88
N TYR A 259 0.06 -7.90 21.66
CA TYR A 259 -0.35 -6.49 21.72
C TYR A 259 -0.21 -5.81 20.35
N GLY A 260 -1.31 -5.26 19.83
CA GLY A 260 -1.33 -4.66 18.50
C GLY A 260 -1.58 -5.64 17.36
N THR A 261 -2.13 -6.83 17.64
CA THR A 261 -2.72 -7.70 16.61
C THR A 261 -3.64 -6.90 15.69
N GLY A 262 -3.53 -7.13 14.37
CA GLY A 262 -4.31 -6.46 13.34
C GLY A 262 -3.78 -5.10 12.90
N LYS A 263 -2.77 -4.55 13.58
CA LYS A 263 -2.09 -3.33 13.11
C LYS A 263 -1.29 -3.61 11.84
N VAL A 264 -1.35 -2.66 10.91
CA VAL A 264 -0.55 -2.65 9.69
C VAL A 264 0.65 -1.73 9.91
N TYR A 265 1.81 -2.16 9.44
CA TYR A 265 3.08 -1.45 9.53
C TYR A 265 3.68 -1.30 8.15
N ILE A 266 4.26 -0.13 7.85
CA ILE A 266 5.12 0.05 6.68
C ILE A 266 6.52 0.40 7.19
N SER A 267 7.50 -0.43 6.84
CA SER A 267 8.90 -0.24 7.21
C SER A 267 9.52 0.97 6.50
N ARG A 268 10.26 1.78 7.26
CA ARG A 268 11.07 2.91 6.76
C ARG A 268 12.57 2.59 6.73
N GLU A 269 12.97 1.48 7.34
CA GLU A 269 14.33 0.98 7.42
C GLU A 269 14.29 -0.55 7.34
N ASP A 270 15.40 -1.16 6.93
CA ASP A 270 15.54 -2.61 6.95
C ASP A 270 15.46 -3.18 8.37
N ARG A 271 14.60 -4.20 8.52
CA ARG A 271 14.46 -4.94 9.77
C ARG A 271 14.42 -6.44 9.51
N PRO A 272 14.97 -7.26 10.42
CA PRO A 272 14.82 -8.70 10.34
C PRO A 272 13.34 -9.13 10.37
N SER A 273 13.12 -10.31 9.80
CA SER A 273 11.85 -11.03 9.87
C SER A 273 11.41 -11.21 11.32
N SER A 274 10.10 -11.33 11.53
CA SER A 274 9.51 -11.44 12.86
C SER A 274 8.52 -12.59 12.93
N LEU A 275 8.51 -13.33 14.04
CA LEU A 275 7.58 -14.43 14.28
C LEU A 275 6.16 -13.96 14.61
N VAL A 276 5.96 -12.65 14.75
CA VAL A 276 4.66 -12.05 15.10
C VAL A 276 4.14 -11.09 14.02
N HIS A 277 4.86 -10.91 12.91
CA HIS A 277 4.44 -10.12 11.75
C HIS A 277 4.45 -10.99 10.49
N SER A 278 3.37 -10.95 9.73
CA SER A 278 3.30 -11.50 8.37
C SER A 278 3.54 -10.37 7.37
N VAL A 279 4.46 -10.54 6.42
CA VAL A 279 4.69 -9.54 5.36
C VAL A 279 3.66 -9.74 4.26
N VAL A 280 2.82 -8.72 4.03
CA VAL A 280 1.66 -8.81 3.14
C VAL A 280 1.85 -8.10 1.82
N GLY A 281 2.91 -7.30 1.67
CA GLY A 281 3.21 -6.57 0.44
C GLY A 281 4.43 -5.68 0.59
N HIS A 282 4.70 -4.90 -0.44
CA HIS A 282 5.84 -4.00 -0.50
C HIS A 282 5.48 -2.72 -1.25
N VAL A 283 5.97 -1.57 -0.78
CA VAL A 283 5.81 -0.29 -1.46
C VAL A 283 6.67 -0.29 -2.72
N THR A 284 6.04 -0.15 -3.89
CA THR A 284 6.73 -0.12 -5.20
C THR A 284 6.96 1.28 -5.71
N LYS A 285 6.16 2.27 -5.27
CA LYS A 285 6.30 3.69 -5.62
C LYS A 285 5.92 4.57 -4.45
N GLY A 286 6.52 5.76 -4.36
CA GLY A 286 6.12 6.78 -3.37
C GLY A 286 6.50 6.42 -1.94
N LEU A 287 7.55 5.61 -1.75
CA LEU A 287 8.15 5.35 -0.43
C LEU A 287 8.56 6.66 0.25
N GLU A 288 8.85 7.69 -0.54
CA GLU A 288 9.14 9.02 -0.07
C GLU A 288 8.03 9.60 0.78
N LEU A 289 6.78 9.42 0.35
CA LEU A 289 5.62 9.89 1.08
C LEU A 289 5.51 9.17 2.43
N VAL A 290 5.75 7.85 2.45
CA VAL A 290 5.77 7.04 3.68
C VAL A 290 6.85 7.51 4.65
N LYS A 291 8.04 7.87 4.14
CA LYS A 291 9.15 8.37 4.96
C LYS A 291 8.92 9.79 5.47
N LEU A 292 8.15 10.61 4.77
CA LEU A 292 7.81 11.99 5.16
C LEU A 292 6.58 12.07 6.08
N ALA A 293 5.78 11.01 6.11
CA ALA A 293 4.52 10.98 6.83
C ALA A 293 4.64 11.32 8.33
N GLU A 294 3.73 12.15 8.79
CA GLU A 294 3.60 12.55 10.19
C GLU A 294 2.36 11.93 10.83
N LYS A 295 2.39 11.82 12.16
CA LYS A 295 1.27 11.27 12.93
C LYS A 295 0.01 12.13 12.71
N GLY A 296 -1.11 11.47 12.45
CA GLY A 296 -2.42 12.09 12.25
C GLY A 296 -2.72 12.43 10.80
N GLN A 297 -1.78 12.22 9.88
CA GLN A 297 -2.00 12.40 8.45
C GLN A 297 -2.67 11.18 7.81
N GLU A 298 -3.35 11.40 6.69
CA GLU A 298 -3.83 10.35 5.79
C GLU A 298 -3.00 10.37 4.51
N LEU A 299 -2.52 9.22 4.07
CA LEU A 299 -1.71 9.09 2.85
C LEU A 299 -2.54 8.42 1.77
N ALA A 300 -2.57 8.97 0.56
CA ALA A 300 -3.22 8.30 -0.56
C ALA A 300 -2.46 7.02 -0.92
N VAL A 301 -3.17 5.91 -1.08
CA VAL A 301 -2.59 4.60 -1.37
C VAL A 301 -3.31 3.91 -2.53
N GLU A 302 -2.54 3.29 -3.40
CA GLU A 302 -3.02 2.38 -4.43
C GLU A 302 -2.45 0.98 -4.20
N SER A 303 -3.29 -0.04 -4.38
CA SER A 303 -2.87 -1.44 -4.22
C SER A 303 -2.82 -2.14 -5.57
N LEU A 304 -1.77 -2.92 -5.79
CA LEU A 304 -1.55 -3.77 -6.94
C LEU A 304 -1.55 -5.25 -6.51
N PRO A 305 -2.42 -6.09 -7.06
CA PRO A 305 -3.57 -5.72 -7.91
C PRO A 305 -4.63 -4.93 -7.10
N PRO A 306 -5.59 -4.26 -7.77
CA PRO A 306 -6.78 -3.71 -7.08
C PRO A 306 -7.63 -4.82 -6.43
N GLN A 307 -8.34 -4.51 -5.35
CA GLN A 307 -9.23 -5.47 -4.69
C GLN A 307 -10.39 -5.86 -5.61
N LEU A 308 -10.75 -7.15 -5.61
CA LEU A 308 -11.99 -7.62 -6.21
C LEU A 308 -13.09 -7.69 -5.15
N VAL A 309 -14.05 -6.77 -5.21
CA VAL A 309 -15.18 -6.72 -4.27
C VAL A 309 -16.44 -7.30 -4.95
N LEU A 310 -16.77 -8.54 -4.63
CA LEU A 310 -17.96 -9.21 -5.19
C LEU A 310 -19.12 -9.20 -4.19
N LEU A 311 -18.83 -9.30 -2.89
CA LEU A 311 -19.84 -9.39 -1.85
C LEU A 311 -20.67 -8.10 -1.79
N GLY A 312 -22.00 -8.25 -1.86
CA GLY A 312 -22.97 -7.16 -1.85
C GLY A 312 -23.37 -6.67 -3.25
N HIS A 313 -22.74 -7.17 -4.31
CA HIS A 313 -23.04 -6.84 -5.70
C HIS A 313 -23.91 -7.89 -6.39
N SER A 314 -24.55 -7.52 -7.49
CA SER A 314 -25.28 -8.45 -8.35
C SER A 314 -24.34 -9.16 -9.33
N PHE A 315 -24.81 -10.25 -9.95
CA PHE A 315 -24.05 -10.90 -11.02
C PHE A 315 -23.85 -9.99 -12.24
N GLU A 316 -24.84 -9.16 -12.56
CA GLU A 316 -24.77 -8.20 -13.68
C GLU A 316 -23.66 -7.16 -13.48
N GLU A 317 -23.44 -6.71 -12.23
CA GLU A 317 -22.40 -5.74 -11.91
C GLU A 317 -20.99 -6.34 -11.99
N VAL A 318 -20.79 -7.58 -11.51
CA VAL A 318 -19.44 -8.15 -11.37
C VAL A 318 -18.95 -8.89 -12.62
N GLU A 319 -19.86 -9.46 -13.41
CA GLU A 319 -19.51 -10.33 -14.55
C GLU A 319 -18.69 -9.60 -15.64
N PRO A 320 -19.00 -8.34 -16.03
CA PRO A 320 -18.17 -7.60 -16.98
C PRO A 320 -16.76 -7.31 -16.44
N VAL A 321 -16.65 -7.00 -15.15
CA VAL A 321 -15.36 -6.69 -14.49
C VAL A 321 -14.49 -7.94 -14.49
N LEU A 322 -15.01 -9.07 -14.01
CA LEU A 322 -14.28 -10.34 -13.97
C LEU A 322 -13.88 -10.82 -15.37
N SER A 323 -14.79 -10.70 -16.35
CA SER A 323 -14.51 -11.07 -17.75
C SER A 323 -13.39 -10.22 -18.35
N SER A 324 -13.34 -8.92 -18.05
CA SER A 324 -12.31 -8.00 -18.58
C SER A 324 -10.89 -8.34 -18.12
N ILE A 325 -10.77 -9.01 -16.98
CA ILE A 325 -9.50 -9.44 -16.38
C ILE A 325 -9.27 -10.95 -16.52
N GLY A 326 -10.13 -11.65 -17.28
CA GLY A 326 -9.96 -13.07 -17.59
C GLY A 326 -10.31 -14.03 -16.44
N VAL A 327 -11.16 -13.64 -15.50
CA VAL A 327 -11.64 -14.48 -14.40
C VAL A 327 -12.99 -15.12 -14.74
N GLU A 328 -13.08 -16.44 -14.68
CA GLU A 328 -14.32 -17.19 -14.85
C GLU A 328 -15.24 -17.05 -13.62
N LEU A 329 -16.51 -16.67 -13.84
CA LEU A 329 -17.52 -16.59 -12.79
C LEU A 329 -18.45 -17.82 -12.83
N VAL A 330 -18.42 -18.62 -11.76
CA VAL A 330 -19.40 -19.70 -11.52
C VAL A 330 -20.48 -19.19 -10.57
N LYS A 331 -21.74 -19.22 -11.02
CA LYS A 331 -22.90 -18.74 -10.25
C LYS A 331 -23.53 -19.89 -9.46
N GLU A 332 -23.67 -19.74 -8.15
CA GLU A 332 -24.36 -20.70 -7.26
C GLU A 332 -25.48 -20.03 -6.46
N GLY A 333 -26.45 -20.83 -6.02
CA GLY A 333 -27.57 -20.36 -5.22
C GLY A 333 -28.68 -19.73 -6.08
N TYR A 334 -29.08 -18.52 -5.74
CA TYR A 334 -30.13 -17.79 -6.44
C TYR A 334 -29.54 -16.93 -7.56
N THR A 335 -30.05 -17.05 -8.79
CA THR A 335 -29.42 -16.49 -10.01
C THR A 335 -30.33 -15.57 -10.81
N GLU A 336 -31.48 -15.17 -10.28
CA GLU A 336 -32.39 -14.23 -10.94
C GLU A 336 -31.85 -12.78 -10.87
N GLU A 337 -32.56 -11.83 -11.49
CA GLU A 337 -32.13 -10.43 -11.62
C GLU A 337 -31.85 -9.73 -10.27
N ASP A 338 -32.61 -10.05 -9.21
CA ASP A 338 -32.41 -9.46 -7.88
C ASP A 338 -31.38 -10.22 -7.01
N ALA A 339 -30.60 -11.13 -7.60
CA ALA A 339 -29.58 -11.87 -6.89
C ALA A 339 -28.46 -10.95 -6.37
N VAL A 340 -28.09 -11.15 -5.11
CA VAL A 340 -26.95 -10.48 -4.48
C VAL A 340 -25.95 -11.50 -3.96
N ILE A 341 -24.69 -11.32 -4.31
CA ILE A 341 -23.59 -12.20 -3.91
C ILE A 341 -23.29 -11.98 -2.42
N VAL A 342 -23.27 -13.07 -1.65
CA VAL A 342 -23.04 -13.02 -0.20
C VAL A 342 -21.90 -13.91 0.26
N ARG A 343 -21.38 -14.74 -0.64
CA ARG A 343 -20.21 -15.60 -0.40
C ARG A 343 -19.48 -15.85 -1.72
N GLN A 344 -18.17 -16.03 -1.64
CA GLN A 344 -17.31 -16.35 -2.77
C GLN A 344 -16.26 -17.42 -2.37
N GLU A 345 -15.78 -18.17 -3.36
CA GLU A 345 -14.69 -19.14 -3.23
C GLU A 345 -13.85 -19.14 -4.53
N PRO A 346 -12.53 -18.86 -4.52
CA PRO A 346 -11.71 -18.53 -3.34
C PRO A 346 -12.16 -17.28 -2.59
N ALA A 347 -11.79 -17.19 -1.31
CA ALA A 347 -12.23 -16.11 -0.43
C ALA A 347 -11.49 -14.79 -0.68
N THR A 348 -10.30 -14.82 -1.28
CA THR A 348 -9.41 -13.66 -1.43
C THR A 348 -9.22 -13.24 -2.89
N THR A 349 -8.94 -11.97 -3.10
CA THR A 349 -8.63 -11.36 -4.41
C THR A 349 -7.44 -12.06 -5.06
N LEU A 350 -6.36 -12.28 -4.30
CA LEU A 350 -5.12 -12.85 -4.85
C LEU A 350 -5.29 -14.31 -5.28
N GLU A 351 -6.12 -15.08 -4.57
CA GLU A 351 -6.46 -16.45 -4.97
C GLU A 351 -7.37 -16.46 -6.19
N ILE A 352 -8.39 -15.60 -6.26
CA ILE A 352 -9.27 -15.48 -7.44
C ILE A 352 -8.45 -15.16 -8.70
N LEU A 353 -7.53 -14.20 -8.60
CA LEU A 353 -6.65 -13.83 -9.70
C LEU A 353 -5.64 -14.94 -10.03
N GLY A 354 -5.20 -15.71 -9.04
CA GLY A 354 -4.31 -16.86 -9.22
C GLY A 354 -4.98 -18.02 -9.94
N ASP A 355 -6.22 -18.34 -9.54
CA ASP A 355 -7.02 -19.44 -10.10
C ASP A 355 -7.72 -19.05 -11.41
N ALA A 356 -7.76 -17.75 -11.73
CA ALA A 356 -8.53 -17.18 -12.83
C ALA A 356 -10.02 -17.61 -12.81
N LYS A 357 -10.55 -17.87 -11.60
CA LYS A 357 -11.88 -18.42 -11.39
C LYS A 357 -12.41 -18.06 -10.01
N VAL A 358 -13.71 -17.82 -9.93
CA VAL A 358 -14.43 -17.62 -8.67
C VAL A 358 -15.82 -18.24 -8.73
N THR A 359 -16.19 -18.94 -7.67
CA THR A 359 -17.55 -19.42 -7.43
C THR A 359 -18.24 -18.45 -6.47
N ALA A 360 -19.29 -17.79 -6.94
CA ALA A 360 -20.04 -16.80 -6.18
C ALA A 360 -21.44 -17.34 -5.85
N PHE A 361 -21.74 -17.42 -4.56
CA PHE A 361 -23.04 -17.84 -4.04
C PHE A 361 -23.90 -16.61 -3.73
N ALA A 362 -25.06 -16.53 -4.36
CA ALA A 362 -25.99 -15.42 -4.23
C ALA A 362 -27.33 -15.84 -3.62
N VAL A 363 -28.03 -14.86 -3.06
CA VAL A 363 -29.36 -14.98 -2.46
C VAL A 363 -30.28 -13.89 -3.00
N PRO A 364 -31.62 -14.04 -2.87
CA PRO A 364 -32.54 -12.96 -3.24
C PRO A 364 -32.22 -11.67 -2.49
N GLY A 365 -32.35 -10.52 -3.15
CA GLY A 365 -32.04 -9.20 -2.58
C GLY A 365 -32.93 -8.85 -1.37
N SER A 366 -34.05 -9.54 -1.19
CA SER A 366 -34.89 -9.47 0.02
C SER A 366 -34.20 -10.01 1.27
N LYS A 367 -33.20 -10.90 1.14
CA LYS A 367 -32.40 -11.43 2.26
C LYS A 367 -31.21 -10.56 2.66
N LEU A 368 -30.87 -9.55 1.85
CA LEU A 368 -29.85 -8.56 2.17
C LEU A 368 -30.50 -7.30 2.77
N VAL A 369 -30.17 -7.05 4.04
CA VAL A 369 -30.65 -5.92 4.83
C VAL A 369 -29.58 -4.84 4.89
N LYS A 370 -29.92 -3.62 4.45
CA LYS A 370 -29.03 -2.47 4.55
C LYS A 370 -29.25 -1.74 5.89
N VAL A 371 -28.15 -1.39 6.55
CA VAL A 371 -28.18 -0.67 7.82
C VAL A 371 -27.41 0.65 7.74
N GLU A 372 -27.89 1.64 8.48
CA GLU A 372 -27.16 2.86 8.82
C GLU A 372 -26.69 2.73 10.27
N LEU A 373 -25.40 2.92 10.52
CA LEU A 373 -24.80 2.83 11.85
C LEU A 373 -24.57 4.21 12.47
N TYR A 374 -24.56 4.28 13.80
CA TYR A 374 -24.35 5.49 14.60
C TYR A 374 -23.01 5.47 15.35
N PRO A 375 -21.84 5.47 14.67
CA PRO A 375 -20.53 5.38 15.33
C PRO A 375 -20.28 6.56 16.29
N GLU A 376 -20.81 7.75 16.01
CA GLU A 376 -20.67 8.94 16.87
C GLU A 376 -21.46 8.83 18.19
N LYS A 377 -22.51 8.00 18.23
CA LYS A 377 -23.37 7.86 19.41
C LYS A 377 -23.02 6.63 20.25
N ALA A 378 -22.61 5.54 19.60
CA ALA A 378 -22.30 4.27 20.23
C ALA A 378 -21.04 3.61 19.63
N PRO A 379 -19.87 4.25 19.73
CA PRO A 379 -18.67 3.84 19.00
C PRO A 379 -18.22 2.41 19.34
N LYS A 380 -18.20 2.03 20.63
CA LYS A 380 -17.74 0.69 21.03
C LYS A 380 -18.75 -0.39 20.63
N SER A 381 -20.03 -0.07 20.72
CA SER A 381 -21.11 -0.98 20.36
C SER A 381 -21.18 -1.21 18.84
N VAL A 382 -20.96 -0.15 18.05
CA VAL A 382 -20.82 -0.23 16.59
C VAL A 382 -19.57 -1.01 16.19
N ASP A 383 -18.43 -0.79 16.85
CA ASP A 383 -17.21 -1.57 16.64
C ASP A 383 -17.45 -3.07 16.91
N PHE A 384 -18.10 -3.39 18.03
CA PHE A 384 -18.50 -4.75 18.38
C PHE A 384 -19.39 -5.35 17.29
N PHE A 385 -20.40 -4.62 16.80
CA PHE A 385 -21.29 -5.09 15.74
C PHE A 385 -20.51 -5.41 14.45
N ARG A 386 -19.66 -4.48 14.00
CA ARG A 386 -18.85 -4.65 12.79
C ARG A 386 -17.90 -5.85 12.92
N HIS A 387 -17.25 -5.99 14.06
CA HIS A 387 -16.37 -7.13 14.35
C HIS A 387 -17.14 -8.45 14.38
N SER A 388 -18.31 -8.49 15.02
CA SER A 388 -19.15 -9.69 15.15
C SER A 388 -19.62 -10.26 13.81
N LEU A 389 -19.69 -9.40 12.80
CA LEU A 389 -20.16 -9.71 11.46
C LEU A 389 -19.06 -9.68 10.41
N GLU A 390 -17.79 -9.51 10.83
CA GLU A 390 -16.64 -9.34 9.95
C GLU A 390 -16.77 -8.16 8.98
N LEU A 391 -17.68 -7.22 9.22
CA LEU A 391 -17.89 -6.04 8.39
C LEU A 391 -16.69 -5.10 8.39
N LYS A 392 -15.73 -5.28 9.31
CA LYS A 392 -14.46 -4.58 9.25
C LYS A 392 -13.61 -4.99 8.06
N THR A 393 -13.58 -6.28 7.72
CA THR A 393 -12.78 -6.83 6.63
C THR A 393 -13.61 -7.17 5.38
N LYS A 394 -14.89 -7.46 5.54
CA LYS A 394 -15.85 -7.75 4.46
C LYS A 394 -16.83 -6.60 4.23
N THR A 395 -17.64 -6.71 3.19
CA THR A 395 -18.74 -5.77 2.88
C THR A 395 -20.11 -6.30 3.28
N VAL A 396 -20.24 -7.63 3.41
CA VAL A 396 -21.46 -8.33 3.82
C VAL A 396 -21.16 -9.24 5.00
N GLY A 397 -22.00 -9.15 6.03
CA GLY A 397 -21.96 -9.99 7.23
C GLY A 397 -23.21 -10.88 7.34
N GLN A 398 -23.14 -11.89 8.21
CA GLN A 398 -24.18 -12.90 8.36
C GLN A 398 -24.78 -12.90 9.78
N LEU A 399 -26.11 -12.88 9.87
CA LEU A 399 -26.84 -12.98 11.13
C LEU A 399 -27.77 -14.19 11.11
N LEU A 400 -27.65 -15.03 12.15
CA LEU A 400 -28.59 -16.11 12.41
C LEU A 400 -29.75 -15.58 13.25
N VAL A 401 -30.97 -15.76 12.75
CA VAL A 401 -32.20 -15.39 13.46
C VAL A 401 -32.40 -16.37 14.61
N SER A 402 -32.22 -15.89 15.84
CA SER A 402 -32.27 -16.71 17.04
C SER A 402 -33.65 -16.82 17.66
N MET A 403 -34.50 -15.82 17.45
CA MET A 403 -35.88 -15.80 17.93
C MET A 403 -36.66 -14.70 17.20
N VAL A 404 -37.93 -14.97 16.93
CA VAL A 404 -38.89 -13.99 16.41
C VAL A 404 -40.08 -13.96 17.35
N TYR A 405 -40.39 -12.78 17.91
CA TYR A 405 -41.54 -12.57 18.79
C TYR A 405 -42.34 -11.38 18.31
N GLU A 406 -43.54 -11.63 17.78
CA GLU A 406 -44.42 -10.62 17.19
C GLU A 406 -43.68 -9.73 16.16
N ASN A 407 -43.31 -8.51 16.57
CA ASN A 407 -42.61 -7.53 15.75
C ASN A 407 -41.12 -7.37 16.11
N THR A 408 -40.57 -8.25 16.95
CA THR A 408 -39.18 -8.23 17.44
C THR A 408 -38.40 -9.39 16.86
N TYR A 409 -37.23 -9.09 16.30
CA TYR A 409 -36.31 -10.08 15.74
C TYR A 409 -35.00 -10.03 16.50
N LEU A 410 -34.57 -11.16 17.03
CA LEU A 410 -33.33 -11.30 17.79
C LEU A 410 -32.35 -12.16 17.01
N PHE A 411 -31.12 -11.69 16.93
CA PHE A 411 -30.06 -12.35 16.18
C PHE A 411 -28.89 -12.72 17.07
N ARG A 412 -28.20 -13.78 16.65
CA ARG A 412 -26.89 -14.16 17.19
C ARG A 412 -25.86 -14.07 16.09
N ALA A 413 -24.73 -13.45 16.40
CA ALA A 413 -23.54 -13.58 15.57
C ALA A 413 -23.01 -15.02 15.69
N GLU A 414 -22.54 -15.61 14.60
CA GLU A 414 -22.02 -16.99 14.63
C GLU A 414 -20.73 -17.11 15.48
N LYS A 415 -19.94 -16.04 15.56
CA LYS A 415 -18.60 -16.04 16.18
C LYS A 415 -18.57 -15.49 17.61
N VAL A 416 -19.62 -15.66 18.42
CA VAL A 416 -19.72 -15.11 19.79
C VAL A 416 -18.47 -15.39 20.65
N GLU A 417 -17.85 -16.55 20.49
CA GLU A 417 -16.69 -16.99 21.29
C GLU A 417 -15.45 -16.13 21.08
N ALA A 418 -15.23 -15.60 19.88
CA ALA A 418 -14.11 -14.71 19.58
C ALA A 418 -14.25 -13.32 20.22
N ILE A 419 -15.47 -12.96 20.68
CA ILE A 419 -15.87 -11.59 21.03
C ILE A 419 -16.22 -11.45 22.52
N LYS A 420 -16.22 -12.57 23.27
CA LYS A 420 -16.55 -12.61 24.71
C LYS A 420 -15.74 -11.64 25.57
N TYR A 421 -14.62 -11.14 25.07
CA TYR A 421 -13.71 -10.24 25.78
C TYR A 421 -13.93 -8.76 25.49
N LYS A 422 -14.80 -8.37 24.54
CA LYS A 422 -15.13 -6.96 24.28
C LYS A 422 -16.23 -6.49 25.24
N GLU A 423 -15.91 -5.47 26.04
CA GLU A 423 -16.87 -4.80 26.91
C GLU A 423 -17.86 -3.97 26.07
N ILE A 424 -19.16 -4.23 26.23
CA ILE A 424 -20.22 -3.40 25.65
C ILE A 424 -20.77 -2.51 26.76
N LEU A 425 -20.08 -1.39 27.01
CA LEU A 425 -20.52 -0.38 27.96
C LEU A 425 -21.86 0.22 27.52
N PRO A 426 -22.74 0.68 28.43
CA PRO A 426 -23.93 1.42 28.04
C PRO A 426 -23.58 2.67 27.22
N GLU A 427 -24.08 2.73 25.99
CA GLU A 427 -23.87 3.80 25.01
C GLU A 427 -25.17 4.01 24.22
N ASN A 428 -25.59 5.25 23.99
CA ASN A 428 -26.82 5.57 23.24
C ASN A 428 -28.05 4.74 23.66
N SER A 429 -28.23 4.55 24.97
CA SER A 429 -29.38 3.82 25.49
C SER A 429 -30.67 4.62 25.26
N PRO A 430 -31.78 3.95 24.88
CA PRO A 430 -33.08 4.59 24.78
C PRO A 430 -33.50 5.24 26.11
N ARG A 431 -34.36 6.25 26.04
CA ARG A 431 -34.90 6.93 27.23
C ARG A 431 -36.40 6.73 27.38
N ASP A 432 -37.14 7.10 26.33
CA ASP A 432 -38.61 7.14 26.38
C ASP A 432 -39.23 6.20 25.35
N LYS A 433 -38.69 6.15 24.13
CA LYS A 433 -39.23 5.38 23.02
C LYS A 433 -38.12 4.89 22.11
N VAL A 434 -38.30 3.70 21.56
CA VAL A 434 -37.55 3.16 20.42
C VAL A 434 -38.44 3.26 19.18
N LEU A 435 -37.89 3.74 18.08
CA LEU A 435 -38.62 3.87 16.82
C LEU A 435 -38.54 2.59 15.99
N ALA A 436 -39.58 2.32 15.21
CA ALA A 436 -39.62 1.23 14.27
C ALA A 436 -38.40 1.23 13.32
N GLY A 437 -37.74 0.08 13.22
CA GLY A 437 -36.53 -0.14 12.43
C GLY A 437 -35.23 0.23 13.14
N GLU A 438 -35.26 0.85 14.33
CA GLU A 438 -34.05 0.98 15.15
C GLU A 438 -33.61 -0.40 15.65
N PHE A 439 -32.30 -0.62 15.60
CA PHE A 439 -31.71 -1.86 16.09
C PHE A 439 -30.59 -1.56 17.09
N GLY A 440 -30.38 -2.53 17.97
CA GLY A 440 -29.50 -2.34 19.11
C GLY A 440 -28.84 -3.62 19.55
N ILE A 441 -27.89 -3.44 20.47
CA ILE A 441 -27.15 -4.52 21.09
C ILE A 441 -27.38 -4.49 22.60
N THR A 442 -27.55 -5.66 23.19
CA THR A 442 -27.65 -5.80 24.63
C THR A 442 -26.30 -5.47 25.25
N ASN A 443 -26.27 -4.47 26.13
CA ASN A 443 -25.06 -4.03 26.81
C ASN A 443 -24.80 -4.83 28.10
N GLN A 444 -23.70 -4.55 28.77
CA GLN A 444 -23.26 -5.28 29.98
C GLN A 444 -24.18 -5.15 31.20
N SER A 445 -25.19 -4.28 31.17
CA SER A 445 -26.18 -4.17 32.26
C SER A 445 -27.19 -5.31 32.26
N ALA A 446 -27.22 -6.15 31.21
CA ALA A 446 -27.99 -7.38 31.15
C ALA A 446 -27.08 -8.63 31.18
N LYS A 447 -27.64 -9.74 31.65
CA LYS A 447 -26.91 -11.02 31.79
C LYS A 447 -26.43 -11.60 30.46
N ARG A 448 -27.12 -11.29 29.36
CA ARG A 448 -26.85 -11.82 28.02
C ARG A 448 -26.41 -10.71 27.06
N MET A 449 -25.27 -10.10 27.38
CA MET A 449 -24.63 -9.08 26.55
C MET A 449 -24.31 -9.60 25.15
N GLY A 450 -24.40 -8.72 24.14
CA GLY A 450 -24.01 -9.01 22.76
C GLY A 450 -25.13 -9.54 21.86
N ASN A 451 -26.35 -9.73 22.37
CA ASN A 451 -27.50 -10.03 21.52
C ASN A 451 -27.87 -8.82 20.67
N ILE A 452 -28.12 -9.06 19.39
CA ILE A 452 -28.55 -8.02 18.45
C ILE A 452 -30.07 -8.15 18.31
N GLY A 453 -30.79 -7.04 18.29
CA GLY A 453 -32.23 -7.05 18.11
C GLY A 453 -32.75 -5.84 17.36
N VAL A 454 -33.90 -6.01 16.71
CA VAL A 454 -34.61 -4.98 15.97
C VAL A 454 -36.11 -5.13 16.19
N LYS A 455 -36.83 -3.99 16.21
CA LYS A 455 -38.29 -3.95 16.27
C LYS A 455 -38.88 -3.28 15.03
N LEU A 456 -39.99 -3.82 14.53
CA LEU A 456 -40.71 -3.27 13.38
C LEU A 456 -41.81 -2.27 13.76
N VAL A 457 -42.06 -2.07 15.05
CA VAL A 457 -43.01 -1.09 15.58
C VAL A 457 -42.33 -0.28 16.68
N ASP A 458 -42.84 0.92 16.94
CA ASP A 458 -42.35 1.72 18.06
C ASP A 458 -42.66 1.04 19.40
N ASP A 459 -41.79 1.24 20.40
CA ASP A 459 -41.95 0.65 21.74
C ASP A 459 -41.49 1.62 22.83
N ASP A 460 -42.32 1.84 23.83
CA ASP A 460 -42.09 2.74 24.97
C ASP A 460 -41.72 2.00 26.28
N LEU A 461 -41.59 0.67 26.23
CA LEU A 461 -41.32 -0.17 27.40
C LEU A 461 -39.96 -0.89 27.33
N PHE A 462 -39.59 -1.40 26.15
CA PHE A 462 -38.42 -2.27 25.95
C PHE A 462 -37.59 -1.88 24.74
N GLY A 463 -36.27 -2.03 24.88
CA GLY A 463 -35.31 -1.85 23.79
C GLY A 463 -35.53 -2.82 22.63
N PRO A 464 -34.87 -2.60 21.49
CA PRO A 464 -35.00 -3.48 20.32
C PRO A 464 -34.49 -4.91 20.56
N THR A 465 -33.72 -5.15 21.64
CA THR A 465 -33.25 -6.48 22.05
C THR A 465 -34.22 -7.23 22.97
N GLY A 466 -35.37 -6.62 23.30
CA GLY A 466 -36.31 -7.14 24.31
C GLY A 466 -35.89 -6.87 25.76
N GLU A 467 -34.69 -6.35 25.98
CA GLU A 467 -34.21 -5.92 27.30
C GLU A 467 -34.71 -4.50 27.65
N LYS A 468 -34.57 -4.11 28.91
CA LYS A 468 -34.88 -2.72 29.36
C LYS A 468 -34.04 -1.71 28.58
N PHE A 469 -34.53 -0.47 28.48
CA PHE A 469 -33.82 0.62 27.83
C PHE A 469 -32.38 0.81 28.35
N SER A 470 -32.17 0.78 29.67
CA SER A 470 -30.83 0.90 30.26
C SER A 470 -29.86 -0.24 29.87
N SER A 471 -30.39 -1.36 29.39
CA SER A 471 -29.63 -2.56 29.02
C SER A 471 -29.46 -2.72 27.51
N THR A 472 -29.90 -1.75 26.71
CA THR A 472 -29.75 -1.76 25.25
C THR A 472 -29.00 -0.53 24.78
N ASN A 473 -28.12 -0.70 23.82
CA ASN A 473 -27.47 0.37 23.08
C ASN A 473 -28.07 0.44 21.68
N ILE A 474 -28.63 1.57 21.28
CA ILE A 474 -29.05 1.77 19.89
C ILE A 474 -27.81 2.04 19.05
N ILE A 475 -27.58 1.21 18.03
CA ILE A 475 -26.37 1.29 17.20
C ILE A 475 -26.65 1.74 15.78
N GLY A 476 -27.93 1.84 15.39
CA GLY A 476 -28.29 2.22 14.05
C GLY A 476 -29.77 2.01 13.71
N ARG A 477 -30.06 2.06 12.42
CA ARG A 477 -31.38 1.79 11.85
C ARG A 477 -31.28 0.88 10.63
N VAL A 478 -32.25 -0.02 10.50
CA VAL A 478 -32.51 -0.76 9.26
C VAL A 478 -33.22 0.16 8.27
N ILE A 479 -32.69 0.28 7.05
CA ILE A 479 -33.26 1.16 6.03
C ILE A 479 -34.60 0.63 5.51
N ASP A 480 -34.66 -0.68 5.22
CA ASP A 480 -35.85 -1.37 4.72
C ASP A 480 -36.34 -2.41 5.74
N PRO A 481 -36.92 -2.01 6.89
CA PRO A 481 -37.29 -2.93 7.98
C PRO A 481 -38.35 -3.94 7.54
N GLU A 482 -39.12 -3.63 6.50
CA GLU A 482 -40.11 -4.51 5.87
C GLU A 482 -39.50 -5.82 5.34
N LYS A 483 -38.21 -5.83 4.96
CA LYS A 483 -37.51 -7.06 4.52
C LYS A 483 -37.42 -8.13 5.61
N LEU A 484 -37.59 -7.73 6.87
CA LEU A 484 -37.58 -8.67 7.99
C LEU A 484 -38.92 -9.40 8.15
N LYS A 485 -40.01 -8.93 7.53
CA LYS A 485 -41.32 -9.58 7.63
C LYS A 485 -41.29 -10.95 6.98
N GLY A 486 -41.79 -11.95 7.70
CA GLY A 486 -41.88 -13.34 7.22
C GLY A 486 -40.62 -14.16 7.46
N ILE A 487 -39.56 -13.56 8.01
CA ILE A 487 -38.35 -14.27 8.46
C ILE A 487 -38.69 -15.08 9.71
N LYS A 488 -38.16 -16.31 9.77
CA LYS A 488 -38.41 -17.27 10.84
C LYS A 488 -37.17 -17.52 11.68
N GLU A 489 -37.38 -18.06 12.87
CA GLU A 489 -36.29 -18.58 13.70
C GLU A 489 -35.50 -19.65 12.94
N GLY A 490 -34.17 -19.55 12.97
CA GLY A 490 -33.25 -20.41 12.22
C GLY A 490 -32.88 -19.90 10.83
N ASP A 491 -33.56 -18.88 10.31
CA ASP A 491 -33.18 -18.28 9.03
C ASP A 491 -31.86 -17.49 9.14
N ILE A 492 -31.16 -17.39 8.01
CA ILE A 492 -29.97 -16.57 7.84
C ILE A 492 -30.34 -15.31 7.07
N ILE A 493 -29.96 -14.16 7.64
CA ILE A 493 -30.03 -12.87 6.94
C ILE A 493 -28.63 -12.31 6.72
N TYR A 494 -28.49 -11.52 5.67
CA TYR A 494 -27.25 -10.85 5.34
C TYR A 494 -27.37 -9.36 5.61
N VAL A 495 -26.29 -8.75 6.06
CA VAL A 495 -26.26 -7.32 6.43
C VAL A 495 -25.13 -6.62 5.71
N SER A 496 -25.40 -5.43 5.18
CA SER A 496 -24.39 -4.52 4.64
C SER A 496 -24.63 -3.09 5.13
N GLU A 497 -23.56 -2.32 5.30
CA GLU A 497 -23.66 -0.89 5.62
C GLU A 497 -24.03 -0.09 4.36
N ALA A 498 -24.99 0.82 4.47
CA ALA A 498 -25.38 1.67 3.34
C ALA A 498 -24.36 2.79 3.07
N ILE A 499 -23.75 3.32 4.13
CA ILE A 499 -22.66 4.30 4.07
C ILE A 499 -21.68 3.91 5.18
N ARG A 500 -20.43 3.60 4.81
CA ARG A 500 -19.36 3.41 5.78
C ARG A 500 -18.78 4.78 6.12
N LYS A 501 -19.15 5.29 7.30
CA LYS A 501 -18.51 6.47 7.91
C LYS A 501 -17.44 6.03 8.89
#